data_AF-A0A165EH13-F1
#
_entry.id   AF-A0A165EH13-F1
#
_cell.length_a   1.000
_cell.length_b   1.000
_cell.length_c   1.000
_cell.angle_alpha   90.00
_cell.angle_beta   90.00
_cell.angle_gamma   90.00
#
_symmetry.space_group_name_H-M   'P 1'
#
loop_
_entity.id
_entity.type
_entity.pdbx_description
1 polymer ?
#
loop_
_entity_poly.entity_id
_entity_poly.type
_entity_poly.pdbx_seq_one_letter_code
_entity_poly.pdbx_strand_id
1 'polypeptide(L)'
;MEHGARTCTKGRWTVGLAFLQTFHETNCLYFSAASLVLYDYALTIGDEYCYMWSTRISFASGLYYALRYSAVMIACASIISTITYASWPGWLVSLHLTFSILAFVALRMYAIYDRNKLVYAFVLSLSLVNPILTMYSFVVIIPQVQPLPDNQNTCLYNTRISERVIGGRAASICADVVVLLLTWWRMRPHSGADKRRLHGLMLMDSTILTIVNAVSIAVSHVDTISFTEPFTIWAAMMTSILLSRLTLNLRGGYASEDGTTYSNTFTSMVFAARTGGIPDEYPADEYLDESSSDVEMVRMGENTEEIEAGPSEPQRSVD
;
A
#
# COMPACT_ATOMS: atom_id res chain seq x y z
N MET A 1 43.01 5.45 49.02
CA MET A 1 41.86 4.64 48.57
C MET A 1 40.62 5.48 48.20
N GLU A 2 40.53 6.77 48.53
CA GLU A 2 39.33 7.59 48.21
C GLU A 2 39.22 8.13 46.77
N HIS A 3 40.26 8.05 45.95
CA HIS A 3 40.21 8.54 44.55
C HIS A 3 39.56 7.54 43.57
N GLY A 4 39.35 6.29 43.95
CA GLY A 4 38.69 5.27 43.10
C GLY A 4 37.15 5.33 43.09
N ALA A 5 36.52 5.95 44.10
CA ALA A 5 35.06 5.95 44.23
C ALA A 5 34.36 7.01 43.36
N ARG A 6 35.06 8.07 42.93
CA ARG A 6 34.43 9.19 42.18
C ARG A 6 34.38 8.98 40.67
N THR A 7 35.15 8.06 40.11
CA THR A 7 35.11 7.74 38.67
C THR A 7 33.97 6.78 38.32
N CYS A 8 33.47 5.99 39.28
CA CYS A 8 32.44 4.99 39.04
C CYS A 8 31.02 5.60 38.87
N THR A 9 30.73 6.74 39.49
CA THR A 9 29.41 7.39 39.40
C THR A 9 29.19 8.18 38.11
N LYS A 10 30.27 8.70 37.48
CA LYS A 10 30.15 9.46 36.22
C LYS A 10 29.72 8.61 35.03
N GLY A 11 30.14 7.34 34.96
CA GLY A 11 29.75 6.42 33.87
C GLY A 11 28.30 5.94 33.93
N ARG A 12 27.67 5.95 35.12
CA ARG A 12 26.29 5.46 35.30
C ARG A 12 25.25 6.38 34.66
N TRP A 13 25.43 7.69 34.78
CA TRP A 13 24.49 8.67 34.22
C TRP A 13 24.57 8.77 32.71
N THR A 14 25.76 8.58 32.12
CA THR A 14 25.93 8.65 30.66
C THR A 14 25.24 7.50 29.93
N VAL A 15 25.22 6.30 30.50
CA VAL A 15 24.55 5.12 29.90
C VAL A 15 23.02 5.27 29.95
N GLY A 16 22.48 5.72 31.08
CA GLY A 16 21.03 5.93 31.22
C GLY A 16 20.49 7.01 30.26
N LEU A 17 21.24 8.09 30.07
CA LEU A 17 20.86 9.19 29.18
C LEU A 17 20.89 8.78 27.70
N ALA A 18 21.90 8.00 27.29
CA ALA A 18 21.95 7.42 25.95
C ALA A 18 20.78 6.46 25.69
N PHE A 19 20.44 5.61 26.67
CA PHE A 19 19.30 4.70 26.56
C PHE A 19 17.96 5.44 26.41
N LEU A 20 17.73 6.47 27.23
CA LEU A 20 16.52 7.29 27.14
C LEU A 20 16.41 8.02 25.81
N GLN A 21 17.53 8.50 25.27
CA GLN A 21 17.55 9.15 23.96
C GLN A 21 17.21 8.17 22.83
N THR A 22 17.86 7.00 22.78
CA THR A 22 17.55 5.98 21.77
C THR A 22 16.11 5.48 21.88
N PHE A 23 15.61 5.30 23.10
CA PHE A 23 14.22 4.92 23.34
C PHE A 23 13.26 5.99 22.82
N HIS A 24 13.51 7.26 23.14
CA HIS A 24 12.67 8.37 22.69
C HIS A 24 12.63 8.48 21.15
N GLU A 25 13.79 8.48 20.50
CA GLU A 25 13.90 8.60 19.04
C GLU A 25 13.18 7.46 18.31
N THR A 26 13.37 6.22 18.78
CA THR A 26 12.75 5.02 18.18
C THR A 26 11.23 5.06 18.33
N ASN A 27 10.74 5.40 19.52
CA ASN A 27 9.29 5.46 19.77
C ASN A 27 8.61 6.60 19.00
N CYS A 28 9.26 7.76 18.84
CA CYS A 28 8.68 8.86 18.07
C CYS A 28 8.39 8.46 16.62
N LEU A 29 9.30 7.77 15.95
CA LEU A 29 9.07 7.30 14.58
C LEU A 29 7.90 6.31 14.52
N TYR A 30 7.84 5.35 15.43
CA TYR A 30 6.73 4.40 15.50
C TYR A 30 5.38 5.06 15.73
N PHE A 31 5.28 5.95 16.72
CA PHE A 31 4.04 6.66 17.01
C PHE A 31 3.64 7.59 15.87
N SER A 32 4.61 8.26 15.24
CA SER A 32 4.33 9.10 14.07
C SER A 32 3.75 8.27 12.93
N ALA A 33 4.35 7.11 12.61
CA ALA A 33 3.90 6.21 11.56
C ALA A 33 2.49 5.66 11.87
N ALA A 34 2.28 5.17 13.09
CA ALA A 34 1.00 4.63 13.55
C ALA A 34 -0.09 5.70 13.51
N SER A 35 0.19 6.92 13.99
CA SER A 35 -0.76 8.03 13.94
C SER A 35 -1.12 8.41 12.51
N LEU A 36 -0.15 8.39 11.58
CA LEU A 36 -0.36 8.74 10.19
C LEU A 36 -1.23 7.68 9.48
N VAL A 37 -1.01 6.39 9.75
CA VAL A 37 -1.86 5.29 9.25
C VAL A 37 -3.29 5.40 9.78
N LEU A 38 -3.46 5.64 11.09
CA LEU A 38 -4.80 5.77 11.69
C LEU A 38 -5.53 7.02 11.18
N TYR A 39 -4.80 8.12 11.01
CA TYR A 39 -5.34 9.35 10.45
C TYR A 39 -5.77 9.17 8.99
N ASP A 40 -4.91 8.57 8.17
CA ASP A 40 -5.24 8.26 6.77
C ASP A 40 -6.45 7.33 6.66
N TYR A 41 -6.52 6.30 7.52
CA TYR A 41 -7.65 5.40 7.60
C TYR A 41 -8.95 6.15 7.93
N ALA A 42 -8.94 7.01 8.95
CA ALA A 42 -10.09 7.80 9.34
C ALA A 42 -10.57 8.75 8.23
N LEU A 43 -9.64 9.32 7.45
CA LEU A 43 -10.00 10.18 6.32
C LEU A 43 -10.62 9.42 5.16
N THR A 44 -10.13 8.22 4.87
CA THR A 44 -10.50 7.50 3.65
C THR A 44 -11.62 6.48 3.85
N ILE A 45 -12.03 6.20 5.09
CA ILE A 45 -13.11 5.21 5.39
C ILE A 45 -14.44 5.54 4.69
N GLY A 46 -14.77 6.82 4.51
CA GLY A 46 -15.98 7.25 3.81
C GLY A 46 -15.96 6.84 2.34
N ASP A 47 -14.86 7.15 1.65
CA ASP A 47 -14.65 6.77 0.25
C ASP A 47 -14.60 5.24 0.10
N GLU A 48 -13.96 4.54 1.04
CA GLU A 48 -13.93 3.08 1.04
C GLU A 48 -15.32 2.46 1.12
N TYR A 49 -16.16 2.98 2.01
CA TYR A 49 -17.52 2.49 2.14
C TYR A 49 -18.29 2.65 0.83
N CYS A 50 -18.15 3.80 0.16
CA CYS A 50 -18.81 4.07 -1.11
C CYS A 50 -18.27 3.21 -2.26
N TYR A 51 -16.94 3.09 -2.42
CA TYR A 51 -16.32 2.50 -3.61
C TYR A 51 -15.86 1.04 -3.47
N MET A 52 -15.65 0.55 -2.25
CA MET A 52 -15.14 -0.80 -2.00
C MET A 52 -16.22 -1.72 -1.45
N TRP A 53 -17.01 -1.25 -0.47
CA TRP A 53 -17.99 -2.09 0.24
C TRP A 53 -19.24 -2.35 -0.60
N SER A 54 -19.63 -1.42 -1.46
CA SER A 54 -20.75 -1.59 -2.39
C SER A 54 -20.44 -2.54 -3.55
N THR A 55 -19.15 -2.81 -3.82
CA THR A 55 -18.71 -3.60 -4.97
C THR A 55 -18.54 -5.08 -4.64
N ARG A 56 -18.75 -5.96 -5.63
CA ARG A 56 -18.47 -7.39 -5.47
C ARG A 56 -17.00 -7.60 -5.08
N ILE A 57 -16.75 -8.50 -4.12
CA ILE A 57 -15.41 -8.82 -3.66
C ILE A 57 -14.62 -9.46 -4.82
N SER A 58 -13.74 -8.66 -5.42
CA SER A 58 -12.76 -9.14 -6.40
C SER A 58 -11.47 -9.52 -5.69
N PHE A 59 -10.60 -10.26 -6.38
CA PHE A 59 -9.26 -10.55 -5.88
C PHE A 59 -8.46 -9.27 -5.56
N ALA A 60 -8.58 -8.23 -6.38
CA ALA A 60 -7.96 -6.93 -6.13
C ALA A 60 -8.52 -6.25 -4.87
N SER A 61 -9.84 -6.34 -4.64
CA SER A 61 -10.47 -5.85 -3.40
C SER A 61 -9.93 -6.60 -2.17
N GLY A 62 -9.79 -7.93 -2.25
CA GLY A 62 -9.25 -8.73 -1.16
C GLY A 62 -7.81 -8.35 -0.81
N LEU A 63 -6.98 -8.12 -1.82
CA LEU A 63 -5.59 -7.67 -1.65
C LEU A 63 -5.50 -6.27 -1.05
N TYR A 64 -6.37 -5.35 -1.50
CA TYR A 64 -6.49 -4.01 -0.93
C TYR A 64 -6.81 -4.08 0.56
N TYR A 65 -7.81 -4.90 0.96
CA TYR A 65 -8.14 -5.10 2.36
C TYR A 65 -7.00 -5.73 3.16
N ALA A 66 -6.33 -6.74 2.61
CA ALA A 66 -5.18 -7.37 3.26
C ALA A 66 -4.06 -6.36 3.53
N LEU A 67 -3.69 -5.54 2.53
CA LEU A 67 -2.64 -4.53 2.66
C LEU A 67 -3.00 -3.46 3.70
N ARG A 68 -4.22 -2.93 3.61
CA ARG A 68 -4.66 -1.80 4.42
C ARG A 68 -4.94 -2.18 5.86
N TYR A 69 -5.73 -3.23 6.09
CA TYR A 69 -6.02 -3.68 7.45
C TYR A 69 -4.79 -4.28 8.13
N SER A 70 -3.85 -4.88 7.40
CA SER A 70 -2.57 -5.29 8.00
C SER A 70 -1.79 -4.11 8.57
N ALA A 71 -1.75 -2.97 7.86
CA ALA A 71 -1.06 -1.78 8.35
C ALA A 71 -1.72 -1.21 9.61
N VAL A 72 -3.06 -1.15 9.64
CA VAL A 72 -3.82 -0.73 10.82
C VAL A 72 -3.61 -1.70 12.00
N MET A 73 -3.65 -3.00 11.75
CA MET A 73 -3.38 -4.02 12.77
C MET A 73 -1.97 -3.90 13.35
N ILE A 74 -0.96 -3.62 12.51
CA ILE A 74 0.41 -3.35 12.99
C ILE A 74 0.47 -2.08 13.83
N ALA A 75 -0.17 -0.99 13.39
CA ALA A 75 -0.21 0.25 14.14
C ALA A 75 -0.82 0.03 15.54
N CYS A 76 -1.98 -0.64 15.60
CA CYS A 76 -2.64 -0.98 16.86
C CYS A 76 -1.80 -1.92 17.73
N ALA A 77 -1.25 -3.00 17.16
CA ALA A 77 -0.40 -3.95 17.88
C ALA A 77 0.86 -3.27 18.43
N SER A 78 1.45 -2.33 17.68
CA SER A 78 2.60 -1.55 18.13
C SER A 78 2.25 -0.66 19.32
N ILE A 79 1.14 0.09 19.24
CA ILE A 79 0.67 0.94 20.35
C ILE A 79 0.39 0.09 21.60
N ILE A 80 -0.32 -1.03 21.45
CA ILE A 80 -0.64 -1.93 22.55
C ILE A 80 0.63 -2.53 23.15
N SER A 81 1.58 -2.97 22.33
CA SER A 81 2.85 -3.54 22.80
C SER A 81 3.65 -2.52 23.61
N THR A 82 3.69 -1.26 23.16
CA THR A 82 4.37 -0.18 23.90
C THR A 82 3.67 0.14 25.23
N ILE A 83 2.34 0.12 25.29
CA ILE A 83 1.59 0.44 26.52
C ILE A 83 1.64 -0.71 27.54
N THR A 84 1.45 -1.94 27.08
CA THR A 84 1.26 -3.10 27.96
C THR A 84 2.56 -3.75 28.40
N TYR A 85 3.70 -3.40 27.78
CA TYR A 85 4.97 -4.13 27.88
C TYR A 85 4.83 -5.63 27.62
N ALA A 86 3.70 -6.06 27.02
CA ALA A 86 3.45 -7.45 26.72
C ALA A 86 4.16 -7.82 25.42
N SER A 87 4.80 -8.98 25.43
CA SER A 87 5.39 -9.62 24.25
C SER A 87 4.28 -10.16 23.35
N TRP A 88 3.53 -9.27 22.70
CA TRP A 88 2.69 -9.64 21.59
C TRP A 88 3.56 -10.23 20.47
N PRO A 89 3.09 -11.25 19.72
CA PRO A 89 3.84 -11.83 18.62
C PRO A 89 3.85 -10.87 17.42
N GLY A 90 4.51 -9.72 17.55
CA GLY A 90 4.62 -8.69 16.52
C GLY A 90 5.25 -9.23 15.22
N TRP A 91 6.07 -10.28 15.34
CA TRP A 91 6.64 -10.99 14.21
C TRP A 91 5.58 -11.61 13.28
N LEU A 92 4.46 -12.13 13.81
CA LEU A 92 3.38 -12.69 12.98
C LEU A 92 2.72 -11.61 12.13
N VAL A 93 2.42 -10.46 12.75
CA VAL A 93 1.75 -9.36 12.07
C VAL A 93 2.70 -8.73 11.03
N SER A 94 3.97 -8.58 11.38
CA SER A 94 5.02 -8.09 10.46
C SER A 94 5.20 -9.00 9.24
N LEU A 95 5.24 -10.33 9.44
CA LEU A 95 5.27 -11.29 8.34
C LEU A 95 4.04 -11.15 7.45
N HIS A 96 2.84 -11.08 8.04
CA HIS A 96 1.61 -10.97 7.27
C HIS A 96 1.55 -9.71 6.39
N LEU A 97 1.94 -8.55 6.94
CA LEU A 97 2.05 -7.32 6.16
C LEU A 97 3.08 -7.46 5.05
N THR A 98 4.24 -8.03 5.35
CA THR A 98 5.33 -8.17 4.37
C THR A 98 4.87 -9.04 3.20
N PHE A 99 4.23 -10.18 3.45
CA PHE A 99 3.66 -11.01 2.39
C PHE A 99 2.56 -10.31 1.59
N SER A 100 1.72 -9.50 2.25
CA SER A 100 0.66 -8.74 1.58
C SER A 100 1.23 -7.66 0.64
N ILE A 101 2.27 -6.94 1.09
CA ILE A 101 3.00 -5.97 0.27
C ILE A 101 3.67 -6.68 -0.92
N LEU A 102 4.32 -7.82 -0.68
CA LEU A 102 4.96 -8.59 -1.75
C LEU A 102 3.97 -9.05 -2.81
N ALA A 103 2.83 -9.59 -2.39
CA ALA A 103 1.77 -10.00 -3.30
C ALA A 103 1.29 -8.81 -4.14
N PHE A 104 1.13 -7.63 -3.52
CA PHE A 104 0.74 -6.41 -4.22
C PHE A 104 1.78 -5.95 -5.23
N VAL A 105 3.05 -5.89 -4.86
CA VAL A 105 4.14 -5.49 -5.77
C VAL A 105 4.23 -6.45 -6.96
N ALA A 106 4.16 -7.75 -6.71
CA ALA A 106 4.21 -8.75 -7.77
C ALA A 106 3.00 -8.63 -8.71
N LEU A 107 1.79 -8.47 -8.19
CA LEU A 107 0.57 -8.30 -9.00
C LEU A 107 0.59 -7.01 -9.82
N ARG A 108 1.04 -5.90 -9.22
CA ARG A 108 1.26 -4.65 -9.94
C ARG A 108 2.20 -4.87 -11.12
N MET A 109 3.29 -5.60 -10.89
CA MET A 109 4.26 -5.88 -11.94
C MET A 109 3.70 -6.78 -13.04
N TYR A 110 2.91 -7.80 -12.67
CA TYR A 110 2.21 -8.66 -13.62
C TYR A 110 1.25 -7.87 -14.52
N ALA A 111 0.51 -6.92 -13.95
CA ALA A 111 -0.38 -6.05 -14.70
C ALA A 111 0.39 -5.12 -15.66
N ILE A 112 1.50 -4.55 -15.21
CA ILE A 112 2.34 -3.64 -16.00
C ILE A 112 3.01 -4.34 -17.20
N TYR A 113 3.38 -5.61 -17.05
CA TYR A 113 4.08 -6.41 -18.07
C TYR A 113 3.13 -7.24 -18.95
N ASP A 114 1.91 -6.75 -19.17
CA ASP A 114 0.91 -7.38 -20.06
C ASP A 114 0.73 -8.88 -19.78
N ARG A 115 0.64 -9.24 -18.50
CA ARG A 115 0.46 -10.62 -18.02
C ARG A 115 1.62 -11.56 -18.36
N ASN A 116 2.82 -11.05 -18.58
CA ASN A 116 4.00 -11.90 -18.73
C ASN A 116 4.31 -12.65 -17.42
N LYS A 117 3.95 -13.94 -17.38
CA LYS A 117 4.12 -14.82 -16.22
C LYS A 117 5.59 -14.96 -15.79
N LEU A 118 6.53 -14.83 -16.72
CA LEU A 118 7.96 -14.96 -16.44
C LEU A 118 8.43 -13.76 -15.61
N VAL A 119 8.10 -12.54 -16.02
CA VAL A 119 8.47 -11.32 -15.27
C VAL A 119 7.84 -11.33 -13.88
N TYR A 120 6.58 -11.77 -13.78
CA TYR A 120 5.92 -11.94 -12.50
C TYR A 120 6.65 -12.95 -11.59
N ALA A 121 6.96 -14.15 -12.08
CA ALA A 121 7.66 -15.16 -11.30
C ALA A 121 9.07 -14.69 -10.89
N PHE A 122 9.76 -13.97 -11.79
CA PHE A 122 11.05 -13.38 -11.50
C PHE A 122 10.95 -12.35 -10.37
N VAL A 123 10.06 -11.36 -10.48
CA VAL A 123 9.92 -10.32 -9.45
C VAL A 123 9.40 -10.89 -8.13
N LEU A 124 8.45 -11.83 -8.18
CA LEU A 124 7.97 -12.52 -6.98
C LEU A 124 9.10 -13.26 -6.28
N SER A 125 9.89 -14.06 -7.01
CA SER A 125 11.00 -14.82 -6.40
C SER A 125 12.08 -13.91 -5.83
N LEU A 126 12.45 -12.84 -6.54
CA LEU A 126 13.41 -11.84 -6.10
C LEU A 126 12.95 -11.14 -4.81
N SER A 127 11.67 -10.77 -4.74
CA SER A 127 11.08 -10.08 -3.59
C SER A 127 10.85 -10.99 -2.37
N LEU A 128 10.66 -12.30 -2.58
CA LEU A 128 10.49 -13.30 -1.52
C LEU A 128 11.79 -13.61 -0.77
N VAL A 129 12.94 -13.28 -1.36
CA VAL A 129 14.26 -13.51 -0.72
C VAL A 129 14.34 -12.79 0.62
N ASN A 130 13.90 -11.54 0.71
CA ASN A 130 14.03 -10.74 1.92
C ASN A 130 13.20 -11.28 3.09
N PRO A 131 11.90 -11.62 2.93
CA PRO A 131 11.13 -12.17 4.05
C PRO A 131 11.57 -13.57 4.45
N ILE A 132 12.03 -14.40 3.50
CA ILE A 132 12.60 -15.72 3.82
C ILE A 132 13.84 -15.55 4.69
N LEU A 133 14.76 -14.66 4.32
CA LEU A 133 15.97 -14.40 5.09
C LEU A 133 15.66 -13.80 6.46
N THR A 134 14.67 -12.90 6.52
CA THR A 134 14.20 -12.31 7.78
C THR A 134 13.59 -13.36 8.68
N MET A 135 12.71 -14.21 8.15
CA MET A 135 12.09 -15.33 8.88
C MET A 135 13.16 -16.32 9.37
N TYR A 136 14.12 -16.67 8.52
CA TYR A 136 15.23 -17.53 8.89
C TYR A 136 16.06 -16.91 10.02
N SER A 137 16.34 -15.62 9.95
CA SER A 137 17.05 -14.89 11.00
C SER A 137 16.29 -14.99 12.33
N PHE A 138 14.97 -14.78 12.33
CA PHE A 138 14.14 -14.93 13.52
C PHE A 138 14.19 -16.33 14.14
N VAL A 139 14.21 -17.38 13.33
CA VAL A 139 14.28 -18.78 13.82
C VAL A 139 15.65 -19.09 14.44
N VAL A 140 16.72 -18.45 13.97
CA VAL A 140 18.10 -18.71 14.40
C VAL A 140 18.53 -17.80 15.57
N ILE A 141 17.78 -16.74 15.89
CA ILE A 141 18.11 -15.86 17.01
C ILE A 141 18.04 -16.64 18.33
N ILE A 142 19.19 -16.77 19.00
CA ILE A 142 19.30 -17.34 20.33
C ILE A 142 19.26 -16.17 21.34
N PRO A 143 18.30 -16.13 22.28
CA PRO A 143 18.30 -15.10 23.32
C PRO A 143 19.52 -15.28 24.23
N GLN A 144 20.27 -14.19 24.46
CA GLN A 144 21.39 -14.18 25.40
C GLN A 144 21.03 -13.29 26.59
N VAL A 145 21.15 -13.85 27.79
CA VAL A 145 20.96 -13.08 29.02
C VAL A 145 22.28 -12.38 29.33
N GLN A 146 22.28 -11.05 29.32
CA GLN A 146 23.47 -10.27 29.68
C GLN A 146 23.26 -9.65 31.07
N PRO A 147 24.17 -9.91 32.03
CA PRO A 147 24.07 -9.31 33.36
C PRO A 147 24.41 -7.82 33.30
N LEU A 148 23.54 -6.96 33.85
CA LEU A 148 23.81 -5.55 34.10
C LEU A 148 24.51 -5.35 35.45
N PRO A 149 25.22 -4.21 35.66
CA PRO A 149 26.00 -3.93 36.87
C PRO A 149 25.21 -3.94 38.19
N ASP A 150 23.88 -3.81 38.15
CA ASP A 150 23.02 -3.73 39.34
C ASP A 150 22.21 -5.03 39.58
N ASN A 151 22.77 -6.20 39.25
CA ASN A 151 22.10 -7.53 39.35
C ASN A 151 20.78 -7.63 38.56
N GLN A 152 20.55 -6.71 37.63
CA GLN A 152 19.45 -6.82 36.69
C GLN A 152 19.91 -7.65 35.50
N ASN A 153 19.07 -8.55 35.02
CA ASN A 153 19.33 -9.31 33.81
C ASN A 153 18.54 -8.66 32.68
N THR A 154 19.21 -8.25 31.61
CA THR A 154 18.55 -7.88 30.37
C THR A 154 18.63 -9.04 29.39
N CYS A 155 17.58 -9.20 28.58
CA CYS A 155 17.61 -10.09 27.43
C CYS A 155 18.16 -9.28 26.25
N LEU A 156 19.42 -9.54 25.87
CA LEU A 156 20.03 -8.95 24.69
C LEU A 156 20.10 -10.01 23.59
N TYR A 157 19.63 -9.67 22.40
CA TYR A 157 19.73 -10.53 21.25
C TYR A 157 21.12 -10.36 20.64
N ASN A 158 22.05 -11.24 21.00
CA ASN A 158 23.32 -11.29 20.29
C ASN A 158 23.10 -11.98 18.95
N THR A 159 22.82 -11.19 17.92
CA THR A 159 22.96 -11.69 16.57
C THR A 159 24.44 -11.82 16.31
N ARG A 160 24.97 -13.06 16.30
CA ARG A 160 26.19 -13.31 15.54
C ARG A 160 25.81 -13.00 14.10
N ILE A 161 26.04 -11.76 13.67
CA ILE A 161 25.83 -11.30 12.31
C ILE A 161 26.74 -12.18 11.46
N SER A 162 26.20 -13.31 11.01
CA SER A 162 26.92 -14.14 10.07
C SER A 162 27.09 -13.29 8.82
N GLU A 163 28.27 -13.35 8.20
CA GLU A 163 28.55 -12.68 6.92
C GLU A 163 27.44 -12.91 5.87
N ARG A 164 26.68 -14.01 6.03
CA ARG A 164 25.52 -14.36 5.21
C ARG A 164 24.34 -13.38 5.33
N VAL A 165 24.12 -12.76 6.49
CA VAL A 165 23.04 -11.76 6.67
C VAL A 165 23.34 -10.50 5.88
N ILE A 166 24.61 -10.08 5.84
CA ILE A 166 25.05 -8.92 5.06
C ILE A 166 24.85 -9.18 3.56
N GLY A 167 25.26 -10.36 3.08
CA GLY A 167 25.05 -10.78 1.69
C GLY A 167 23.56 -10.84 1.33
N GLY A 168 22.72 -11.32 2.24
CA GLY A 168 21.27 -11.35 2.07
C GLY A 168 20.65 -9.96 1.89
N ARG A 169 21.08 -8.98 2.69
CA ARG A 169 20.64 -7.58 2.55
C ARG A 169 21.09 -6.97 1.24
N ALA A 170 22.35 -7.19 0.83
CA ALA A 170 22.84 -6.72 -0.46
C ALA A 170 22.01 -7.27 -1.64
N ALA A 171 21.68 -8.57 -1.61
CA ALA A 171 20.82 -9.18 -2.62
C ALA A 171 19.40 -8.58 -2.64
N SER A 172 18.80 -8.32 -1.48
CA SER A 172 17.51 -7.62 -1.38
C SER A 172 17.57 -6.20 -1.94
N ILE A 173 18.64 -5.46 -1.68
CA ILE A 173 18.79 -4.10 -2.22
C ILE A 173 18.90 -4.15 -3.74
N CYS A 174 19.71 -5.07 -4.28
CA CYS A 174 19.77 -5.30 -5.72
C CYS A 174 18.39 -5.64 -6.29
N ALA A 175 17.59 -6.43 -5.56
CA ALA A 175 16.23 -6.77 -5.95
C ALA A 175 15.34 -5.53 -6.09
N ASP A 176 15.34 -4.68 -5.06
CA ASP A 176 14.55 -3.45 -5.03
C ASP A 176 14.99 -2.49 -6.14
N VAL A 177 16.29 -2.34 -6.38
CA VAL A 177 16.82 -1.53 -7.49
C VAL A 177 16.34 -2.04 -8.84
N VAL A 178 16.35 -3.36 -9.07
CA VAL A 178 15.84 -3.95 -10.31
C VAL A 178 14.35 -3.66 -10.49
N VAL A 179 13.54 -3.84 -9.44
CA VAL A 179 12.09 -3.54 -9.48
C VAL A 179 11.86 -2.06 -9.77
N LEU A 180 12.61 -1.16 -9.15
CA LEU A 180 12.53 0.28 -9.38
C LEU A 180 12.92 0.64 -10.83
N LEU A 181 14.00 0.08 -11.35
CA LEU A 181 14.45 0.33 -12.73
C LEU A 181 13.43 -0.17 -13.76
N LEU A 182 12.88 -1.37 -13.56
CA LEU A 182 11.86 -1.93 -14.45
C LEU A 182 10.58 -1.09 -14.41
N THR A 183 10.17 -0.67 -13.21
CA THR A 183 9.00 0.21 -13.00
C THR A 183 9.21 1.57 -13.67
N TRP A 184 10.39 2.16 -13.51
CA TRP A 184 10.76 3.43 -14.13
C TRP A 184 10.81 3.37 -15.65
N TRP A 185 11.46 2.34 -16.20
CA TRP A 185 11.56 2.15 -17.65
C TRP A 185 10.17 2.02 -18.25
N ARG A 186 9.30 1.20 -17.66
CA ARG A 186 7.97 0.98 -18.24
C ARG A 186 7.04 2.19 -18.10
N MET A 187 7.20 2.98 -17.05
CA MET A 187 6.46 4.24 -16.85
C MET A 187 6.96 5.40 -17.70
N ARG A 188 8.05 5.24 -18.45
CA ARG A 188 8.54 6.29 -19.34
C ARG A 188 7.46 6.58 -20.41
N PRO A 189 6.92 7.81 -20.46
CA PRO A 189 5.74 8.12 -21.25
C PRO A 189 6.00 7.83 -22.73
N HIS A 190 5.28 6.86 -23.28
CA HIS A 190 5.12 6.78 -24.73
C HIS A 190 4.25 7.97 -25.14
N SER A 191 4.88 8.94 -25.79
CA SER A 191 4.35 10.23 -26.22
C SER A 191 2.96 10.11 -26.88
N GLY A 192 1.90 10.30 -26.10
CA GLY A 192 0.52 10.44 -26.56
C GLY A 192 -0.17 11.53 -25.73
N ALA A 193 -0.60 12.61 -26.39
CA ALA A 193 -0.91 13.88 -25.76
C ALA A 193 -2.15 13.91 -24.84
N ASP A 194 -3.07 12.94 -24.94
CA ASP A 194 -4.38 13.04 -24.27
C ASP A 194 -4.51 12.34 -22.91
N LYS A 195 -3.59 11.44 -22.53
CA LYS A 195 -3.69 10.72 -21.24
C LYS A 195 -3.01 11.43 -20.06
N ARG A 196 -2.72 12.74 -20.16
CA ARG A 196 -1.82 13.45 -19.23
C ARG A 196 -2.35 13.59 -17.80
N ARG A 197 -3.66 13.73 -17.57
CA ARG A 197 -4.22 13.94 -16.21
C ARG A 197 -4.14 12.69 -15.34
N LEU A 198 -4.67 11.56 -15.82
CA LEU A 198 -4.62 10.29 -15.08
C LEU A 198 -3.17 9.81 -14.93
N HIS A 199 -2.37 9.96 -15.98
CA HIS A 199 -0.95 9.64 -15.93
C HIS A 199 -0.19 10.52 -14.93
N GLY A 200 -0.54 11.81 -14.81
CA GLY A 200 0.07 12.72 -13.84
C GLY A 200 -0.18 12.31 -12.39
N LEU A 201 -1.42 11.94 -12.06
CA LEU A 201 -1.77 11.45 -10.72
C LEU A 201 -1.07 10.12 -10.40
N MET A 202 -1.11 9.15 -11.33
CA MET A 202 -0.43 7.86 -11.14
C MET A 202 1.09 8.00 -11.02
N LEU A 203 1.69 8.95 -11.76
CA LEU A 203 3.12 9.24 -11.68
C LEU A 203 3.48 9.88 -10.34
N MET A 204 2.66 10.78 -9.80
CA MET A 204 2.95 11.41 -8.51
C MET A 204 3.00 10.36 -7.39
N ASP A 205 2.00 9.49 -7.30
CA ASP A 205 1.97 8.43 -6.27
C ASP A 205 3.13 7.43 -6.45
N SER A 206 3.47 7.11 -7.71
CA SER A 206 4.56 6.17 -8.01
C SER A 206 5.95 6.77 -7.77
N THR A 207 6.13 8.07 -7.98
CA THR A 207 7.40 8.77 -7.72
C THR A 207 7.65 8.91 -6.24
N ILE A 208 6.61 9.26 -5.45
CA ILE A 208 6.72 9.30 -3.98
C ILE A 208 7.10 7.91 -3.45
N LEU A 209 6.44 6.85 -3.94
CA LEU A 209 6.77 5.47 -3.53
C LEU A 209 8.22 5.11 -3.86
N THR A 210 8.71 5.52 -5.04
CA THR A 210 10.10 5.30 -5.46
C THR A 210 11.09 6.03 -4.54
N ILE A 211 10.77 7.27 -4.15
CA ILE A 211 11.58 8.05 -3.22
C ILE A 211 11.61 7.40 -1.84
N VAL A 212 10.45 6.99 -1.31
CA VAL A 212 10.36 6.31 0.00
C VAL A 212 11.21 5.04 0.01
N ASN A 213 11.14 4.23 -1.05
CA ASN A 213 11.97 3.02 -1.18
C ASN A 213 13.46 3.35 -1.29
N ALA A 214 13.84 4.37 -2.05
CA ALA A 214 15.23 4.80 -2.18
C ALA A 214 15.81 5.30 -0.84
N VAL A 215 15.03 6.07 -0.08
CA VAL A 215 15.42 6.53 1.26
C VAL A 215 15.54 5.34 2.21
N SER A 216 14.63 4.36 2.14
CA SER A 216 14.72 3.12 2.92
C SER A 216 16.03 2.36 2.69
N ILE A 217 16.41 2.22 1.42
CA ILE A 217 17.69 1.61 1.05
C ILE A 217 18.86 2.44 1.59
N ALA A 218 18.84 3.76 1.43
CA ALA A 218 19.91 4.63 1.91
C ALA A 218 20.07 4.56 3.44
N VAL A 219 18.95 4.58 4.18
CA VAL A 219 18.92 4.46 5.64
C VAL A 219 19.42 3.08 6.08
N SER A 220 19.10 2.02 5.35
CA SER A 220 19.57 0.66 5.66
C SER A 220 21.09 0.50 5.58
N HIS A 221 21.79 1.39 4.87
CA HIS A 221 23.24 1.40 4.72
C HIS A 221 23.95 2.18 5.84
N VAL A 222 23.24 3.05 6.55
CA VAL A 222 23.79 3.75 7.70
C VAL A 222 23.70 2.76 8.87
N ASP A 223 24.80 2.06 9.18
CA ASP A 223 24.99 0.91 10.09
C ASP A 223 24.43 1.02 11.53
N THR A 224 23.65 2.05 11.84
CA THR A 224 22.84 2.12 13.06
C THR A 224 21.66 1.15 12.96
N ILE A 225 21.91 -0.11 13.34
CA ILE A 225 20.91 -1.19 13.49
C ILE A 225 19.64 -0.68 14.20
N SER A 226 19.80 0.22 15.18
CA SER A 226 18.71 0.82 15.96
C SER A 226 17.72 1.65 15.12
N PHE A 227 18.15 2.23 13.99
CA PHE A 227 17.30 3.08 13.17
C PHE A 227 16.70 2.35 11.96
N THR A 228 17.33 1.27 11.51
CA THR A 228 16.85 0.51 10.34
C THR A 228 15.46 -0.09 10.55
N GLU A 229 15.20 -0.68 11.71
CA GLU A 229 13.92 -1.34 12.01
C GLU A 229 12.73 -0.35 12.05
N PRO A 230 12.75 0.73 12.86
CA PRO A 230 11.66 1.70 12.87
C PRO A 230 11.46 2.37 11.51
N PHE A 231 12.54 2.65 10.79
CA PHE A 231 12.45 3.22 9.45
C PHE A 231 11.79 2.26 8.45
N THR A 232 12.12 0.97 8.50
CA THR A 232 11.52 -0.04 7.62
C THR A 232 10.02 -0.14 7.84
N ILE A 233 9.58 -0.14 9.10
CA ILE A 233 8.15 -0.16 9.45
C ILE A 233 7.46 1.13 9.01
N TRP A 234 8.10 2.28 9.22
CA TRP A 234 7.60 3.57 8.73
C TRP A 234 7.45 3.57 7.19
N ALA A 235 8.45 3.09 6.46
CA ALA A 235 8.41 3.01 5.00
C ALA A 235 7.32 2.04 4.50
N ALA A 236 7.11 0.91 5.20
CA ALA A 236 6.05 -0.04 4.88
C ALA A 236 4.64 0.57 5.11
N MET A 237 4.47 1.35 6.19
CA MET A 237 3.23 2.08 6.46
C MET A 237 2.96 3.15 5.40
N MET A 238 3.96 3.95 5.03
CA MET A 238 3.86 4.94 3.96
C MET A 238 3.50 4.29 2.62
N THR A 239 4.12 3.15 2.32
CA THR A 239 3.81 2.36 1.13
C THR A 239 2.35 1.90 1.13
N SER A 240 1.84 1.39 2.26
CA SER A 240 0.44 0.96 2.36
C SER A 240 -0.55 2.11 2.12
N ILE A 241 -0.27 3.29 2.66
CA ILE A 241 -1.08 4.50 2.47
C ILE A 241 -1.09 4.94 1.02
N LEU A 242 0.09 5.06 0.39
CA LEU A 242 0.22 5.48 -1.01
C LEU A 242 -0.49 4.50 -1.95
N LEU A 243 -0.34 3.20 -1.71
CA LEU A 243 -1.01 2.15 -2.49
C LEU A 243 -2.53 2.19 -2.29
N SER A 244 -2.99 2.45 -1.07
CA SER A 244 -4.42 2.58 -0.77
C SER A 244 -5.02 3.77 -1.51
N ARG A 245 -4.38 4.94 -1.41
CA ARG A 245 -4.81 6.17 -2.12
C ARG A 245 -4.78 6.01 -3.63
N LEU A 246 -3.72 5.41 -4.18
CA LEU A 246 -3.65 5.12 -5.61
C LEU A 246 -4.83 4.25 -6.05
N THR A 247 -5.15 3.20 -5.29
CA THR A 247 -6.25 2.28 -5.62
C THR A 247 -7.61 2.98 -5.55
N LEU A 248 -7.83 3.83 -4.53
CA LEU A 248 -9.04 4.63 -4.41
C LEU A 248 -9.18 5.67 -5.53
N ASN A 249 -8.10 6.41 -5.84
CA ASN A 249 -8.07 7.39 -6.92
C ASN A 249 -8.37 6.75 -8.29
N LEU A 250 -7.83 5.55 -8.53
CA LEU A 250 -8.15 4.79 -9.74
C LEU A 250 -9.64 4.48 -9.81
N ARG A 251 -10.24 3.97 -8.73
CA ARG A 251 -11.68 3.67 -8.71
C ARG A 251 -12.56 4.90 -8.86
N GLY A 252 -12.22 5.99 -8.18
CA GLY A 252 -12.95 7.26 -8.27
C GLY A 252 -12.90 7.87 -9.68
N GLY A 253 -11.76 7.79 -10.35
CA GLY A 253 -11.61 8.24 -11.74
C GLY A 253 -12.56 7.52 -12.69
N TYR A 254 -12.67 6.18 -12.57
CA TYR A 254 -13.59 5.39 -13.39
C TYR A 254 -15.06 5.69 -13.09
N ALA A 255 -15.43 5.86 -11.82
CA ALA A 255 -16.81 6.18 -11.44
C ALA A 255 -17.29 7.54 -11.97
N SER A 256 -16.37 8.51 -12.11
CA SER A 256 -16.70 9.84 -12.65
C SER A 256 -16.83 9.88 -14.18
N GLU A 257 -16.16 8.99 -14.90
CA GLU A 257 -16.19 8.94 -16.36
C GLU A 257 -17.46 8.23 -16.88
N ASP A 258 -17.97 7.26 -16.13
CA ASP A 258 -19.14 6.44 -16.46
C ASP A 258 -20.49 7.07 -16.04
N GLY A 259 -20.55 8.41 -15.94
CA GLY A 259 -21.79 9.16 -15.63
C GLY A 259 -22.95 8.94 -16.64
N THR A 260 -22.70 8.20 -17.70
CA THR A 260 -23.68 7.68 -18.66
C THR A 260 -23.77 6.16 -18.56
N THR A 261 -24.73 5.67 -17.78
CA THR A 261 -25.22 4.28 -17.73
C THR A 261 -24.30 3.26 -17.02
N TYR A 262 -24.49 3.16 -15.70
CA TYR A 262 -24.07 2.05 -14.84
C TYR A 262 -24.53 0.69 -15.41
N SER A 263 -23.71 0.05 -16.23
CA SER A 263 -23.95 -1.32 -16.67
C SER A 263 -22.74 -2.18 -16.33
N ASN A 264 -22.77 -2.84 -15.16
CA ASN A 264 -22.18 -4.12 -14.75
C ASN A 264 -20.81 -4.59 -15.29
N THR A 265 -20.03 -3.73 -15.94
CA THR A 265 -18.83 -4.08 -16.71
C THR A 265 -17.55 -3.92 -15.88
N PHE A 266 -17.69 -3.71 -14.57
CA PHE A 266 -16.56 -3.74 -13.63
C PHE A 266 -15.93 -5.14 -13.47
N THR A 267 -16.60 -6.20 -13.93
CA THR A 267 -16.12 -7.58 -13.77
C THR A 267 -14.99 -7.94 -14.75
N SER A 268 -14.71 -7.11 -15.76
CA SER A 268 -13.95 -7.58 -16.93
C SER A 268 -12.63 -6.84 -17.19
N MET A 269 -12.47 -5.53 -17.01
CA MET A 269 -11.43 -4.82 -17.79
C MET A 269 -9.95 -4.91 -17.36
N VAL A 270 -9.56 -5.67 -16.32
CA VAL A 270 -8.14 -6.02 -16.08
C VAL A 270 -7.86 -7.52 -16.30
N PHE A 271 -8.89 -8.35 -16.40
CA PHE A 271 -8.81 -9.80 -16.68
C PHE A 271 -9.48 -10.23 -17.97
N ALA A 272 -10.15 -9.34 -18.69
CA ALA A 272 -10.65 -9.55 -20.04
C ALA A 272 -9.43 -9.92 -20.86
N ALA A 273 -9.28 -11.20 -21.16
CA ALA A 273 -8.49 -11.62 -22.28
C ALA A 273 -8.97 -10.77 -23.46
N ARG A 274 -8.03 -10.19 -24.19
CA ARG A 274 -8.25 -9.81 -25.57
C ARG A 274 -8.58 -11.12 -26.29
N THR A 275 -9.80 -11.61 -26.16
CA THR A 275 -10.36 -12.59 -27.07
C THR A 275 -10.32 -11.86 -28.39
N GLY A 276 -9.30 -12.18 -29.19
CA GLY A 276 -9.15 -11.64 -30.52
C GLY A 276 -10.50 -11.79 -31.18
N GLY A 277 -11.13 -10.65 -31.45
CA GLY A 277 -12.29 -10.60 -32.31
C GLY A 277 -11.86 -11.29 -33.60
N ILE A 278 -12.37 -12.49 -33.79
CA ILE A 278 -12.56 -13.04 -35.11
C ILE A 278 -13.34 -11.95 -35.84
N PRO A 279 -12.82 -11.39 -36.93
CA PRO A 279 -13.62 -10.48 -37.74
C PRO A 279 -14.80 -11.31 -38.23
N ASP A 280 -16.00 -10.98 -37.75
CA ASP A 280 -17.23 -11.42 -38.38
C ASP A 280 -17.24 -10.81 -39.78
N GLU A 281 -16.67 -11.58 -40.70
CA GLU A 281 -16.85 -11.45 -42.14
C GLU A 281 -18.34 -11.72 -42.40
N TYR A 282 -19.13 -10.65 -42.36
CA TYR A 282 -20.49 -10.65 -42.90
C TYR A 282 -20.38 -10.74 -44.43
N PRO A 283 -20.86 -11.82 -45.08
CA PRO A 283 -21.09 -11.77 -46.51
C PRO A 283 -22.29 -10.86 -46.77
N ALA A 284 -22.04 -9.85 -47.59
CA ALA A 284 -23.06 -9.03 -48.18
C ALA A 284 -23.77 -9.82 -49.28
N ASP A 285 -24.92 -10.40 -48.96
CA ASP A 285 -25.93 -10.81 -49.93
C ASP A 285 -27.11 -9.85 -49.72
N GLU A 286 -27.22 -8.79 -50.51
CA GLU A 286 -27.84 -8.75 -51.85
C GLU A 286 -29.37 -8.94 -51.78
N TYR A 287 -30.06 -7.80 -51.85
CA TYR A 287 -31.36 -7.54 -52.51
C TYR A 287 -32.40 -8.66 -52.55
N LEU A 288 -33.57 -8.40 -51.94
CA LEU A 288 -34.81 -8.38 -52.72
C LEU A 288 -35.79 -7.31 -52.21
N ASP A 289 -36.37 -6.69 -53.22
CA ASP A 289 -37.29 -5.58 -53.29
C ASP A 289 -38.72 -5.94 -52.81
N GLU A 290 -39.55 -4.91 -52.73
CA GLU A 290 -40.99 -4.91 -52.97
C GLU A 290 -42.05 -5.01 -51.84
N SER A 291 -43.00 -4.07 -52.01
CA SER A 291 -44.32 -3.87 -51.40
C SER A 291 -44.35 -3.08 -50.09
N SER A 292 -44.68 -1.78 -50.11
CA SER A 292 -46.00 -1.20 -50.44
C SER A 292 -47.11 -1.73 -49.55
N SER A 293 -47.40 -1.03 -48.46
CA SER A 293 -48.79 -0.77 -48.07
C SER A 293 -48.86 0.41 -47.10
N ASP A 294 -49.68 1.36 -47.53
CA ASP A 294 -50.18 2.51 -46.80
C ASP A 294 -50.80 2.08 -45.45
N VAL A 295 -50.43 2.78 -44.37
CA VAL A 295 -51.33 2.95 -43.23
C VAL A 295 -51.31 4.41 -42.80
N GLU A 296 -52.39 5.05 -43.21
CA GLU A 296 -52.87 6.38 -42.87
C GLU A 296 -53.50 6.41 -41.45
N MET A 297 -53.43 7.59 -40.82
CA MET A 297 -54.18 8.04 -39.61
C MET A 297 -53.83 7.36 -38.28
N VAL A 298 -53.59 8.08 -37.16
CA VAL A 298 -54.58 8.93 -36.47
C VAL A 298 -53.87 9.99 -35.61
N ARG A 299 -54.50 11.17 -35.63
CA ARG A 299 -54.27 12.39 -34.85
C ARG A 299 -54.94 12.29 -33.47
N MET A 300 -54.19 12.54 -32.38
CA MET A 300 -54.68 13.07 -31.09
C MET A 300 -53.53 13.92 -30.54
N GLY A 301 -53.70 15.22 -30.25
CA GLY A 301 -54.64 15.76 -29.26
C GLY A 301 -53.93 15.75 -27.90
N GLU A 302 -53.17 16.81 -27.58
CA GLU A 302 -53.59 17.86 -26.62
C GLU A 302 -53.56 17.34 -25.17
N ASN A 303 -52.63 17.86 -24.36
CA ASN A 303 -52.93 18.47 -23.06
C ASN A 303 -51.67 18.90 -22.30
N THR A 304 -51.63 20.22 -22.11
CA THR A 304 -51.13 20.99 -20.97
C THR A 304 -51.28 20.26 -19.64
N GLU A 305 -50.23 20.23 -18.80
CA GLU A 305 -50.43 20.38 -17.35
C GLU A 305 -49.16 20.90 -16.64
N GLU A 306 -49.34 22.14 -16.20
CA GLU A 306 -48.73 22.95 -15.16
C GLU A 306 -48.59 22.17 -13.83
N ILE A 307 -47.39 22.07 -13.23
CA ILE A 307 -47.26 21.74 -11.80
C ILE A 307 -46.19 22.62 -11.12
N GLU A 308 -46.74 23.62 -10.44
CA GLU A 308 -46.48 24.12 -9.08
C GLU A 308 -45.05 24.39 -8.59
N ALA A 309 -44.84 25.69 -8.35
CA ALA A 309 -43.89 26.25 -7.41
C ALA A 309 -44.41 26.15 -5.95
N GLY A 310 -43.49 25.91 -5.01
CA GLY A 310 -43.62 26.29 -3.60
C GLY A 310 -42.75 25.46 -2.65
N PRO A 311 -42.52 25.89 -1.38
CA PRO A 311 -42.52 27.24 -0.83
C PRO A 311 -41.18 27.61 -0.15
N SER A 312 -41.04 28.91 0.08
CA SER A 312 -40.05 29.59 0.92
C SER A 312 -40.07 29.14 2.39
N GLU A 313 -38.90 28.87 2.98
CA GLU A 313 -38.71 28.77 4.44
C GLU A 313 -37.95 29.99 5.02
N PRO A 314 -38.18 30.33 6.30
CA PRO A 314 -37.99 31.67 6.84
C PRO A 314 -36.61 31.93 7.44
N GLN A 315 -36.19 33.19 7.36
CA GLN A 315 -35.13 33.76 8.19
C GLN A 315 -35.50 33.65 9.67
N ARG A 316 -34.64 32.99 10.44
CA ARG A 316 -34.68 33.01 11.91
C ARG A 316 -33.60 33.96 12.41
N SER A 317 -34.02 35.16 12.79
CA SER A 317 -33.32 36.07 13.68
C SER A 317 -33.53 35.62 15.13
N VAL A 318 -32.46 35.35 15.88
CA VAL A 318 -32.45 35.45 17.35
C VAL A 318 -31.03 35.83 17.78
N ASP A 319 -30.94 37.04 18.34
CA ASP A 319 -30.13 37.54 19.47
C ASP A 319 -28.63 37.18 19.61
#